data_AF-A0A2E0PWE4-F1
#
_entry.id   AF-A0A2E0PWE4-F1
#
_cell.length_a   1.000
_cell.length_b   1.000
_cell.length_c   1.000
_cell.angle_alpha   90.00
_cell.angle_beta   90.00
_cell.angle_gamma   90.00
#
_symmetry.space_group_name_H-M   'P 1'
#
loop_
_entity.id
_entity.type
_entity.pdbx_description
1 polymer ?
#
loop_
_entity_poly.entity_id
_entity_poly.type
_entity_poly.pdbx_seq_one_letter_code
_entity_poly.pdbx_strand_id
1 'polypeptide(L)'
;MSTSILLEVSWVYEVLSSLGDITISQHHKRSILNRVGIIVALPAEARCLYSKKLKIGTPVEIQKDIFLCLSGIGYESALSAAKKLTVLRVDALISWGVAGAIDKSLSSGDIILANSIINEDKNYSTTRDWLSRVSDHLQSIFSISNGDIVSSKEICASPTDKLHLFQKTNAIAVDMESAAIAETASANNLDLLLIRTISDDTDTAIPEAVLKYTNNLGQPRILNFMLCCISNPNQIRNIFALKNGYKKALASLSEIAQVLNDRQFLYFDS
;
A
#
# COMPACT_ATOMS: atom_id res chain seq x y z
N MET A 1 34.77 -68.83 -7.27
CA MET A 1 33.46 -68.17 -7.13
C MET A 1 33.66 -66.96 -6.23
N SER A 2 33.62 -65.70 -6.61
CA SER A 2 33.37 -65.04 -7.88
C SER A 2 34.25 -63.78 -7.90
N THR A 3 35.19 -63.72 -8.83
CA THR A 3 36.13 -62.61 -9.04
C THR A 3 35.54 -61.47 -9.89
N SER A 4 34.22 -61.42 -10.06
CA SER A 4 33.55 -60.46 -10.94
C SER A 4 32.96 -59.23 -10.24
N ILE A 5 33.10 -59.08 -8.91
CA ILE A 5 32.47 -57.97 -8.16
C ILE A 5 33.46 -56.84 -7.82
N LEU A 6 34.77 -57.09 -7.85
CA LEU A 6 35.78 -56.10 -7.44
C LEU A 6 36.26 -55.16 -8.56
N LEU A 7 35.97 -55.46 -9.83
CA LEU A 7 36.38 -54.61 -10.97
C LEU A 7 35.32 -53.56 -11.37
N GLU A 8 34.06 -53.71 -10.96
CA GLU A 8 33.03 -52.69 -11.23
C GLU A 8 33.06 -51.50 -10.27
N VAL A 9 33.79 -51.61 -9.15
CA VAL A 9 33.82 -50.56 -8.13
C VAL A 9 34.98 -49.57 -8.38
N SER A 10 36.04 -49.97 -9.07
CA SER A 10 37.23 -49.11 -9.30
C SER A 10 36.96 -47.95 -10.28
N TRP A 11 36.20 -48.20 -11.35
CA TRP A 11 35.81 -47.15 -12.30
C TRP A 11 34.88 -46.11 -11.67
N VAL A 12 34.02 -46.53 -10.74
CA VAL A 12 33.13 -45.62 -10.01
C VAL A 12 33.95 -44.65 -9.14
N TYR A 13 35.02 -45.09 -8.49
CA TYR A 13 35.91 -44.20 -7.72
C TYR A 13 36.74 -43.25 -8.59
N GLU A 14 37.21 -43.68 -9.77
CA GLU A 14 37.93 -42.79 -10.70
C GLU A 14 37.01 -41.72 -11.33
N VAL A 15 35.76 -42.07 -11.68
CA VAL A 15 34.76 -41.09 -12.15
C VAL A 15 34.36 -40.12 -11.03
N LEU A 16 34.25 -40.60 -9.78
CA LEU A 16 33.93 -39.74 -8.64
C LEU A 16 35.09 -38.84 -8.22
N SER A 17 36.35 -39.27 -8.44
CA SER A 17 37.54 -38.46 -8.11
C SER A 17 37.91 -37.40 -9.16
N SER A 18 37.41 -37.54 -10.39
CA SER A 18 37.58 -36.54 -11.47
C SER A 18 36.45 -35.51 -11.53
N LEU A 19 35.36 -35.74 -10.79
CA LEU A 19 34.31 -34.76 -10.51
C LEU A 19 34.64 -34.01 -9.22
N GLY A 20 35.69 -33.18 -9.28
CA GLY A 20 36.05 -32.28 -8.19
C GLY A 20 34.89 -31.37 -7.79
N ASP A 21 34.61 -31.34 -6.48
CA ASP A 21 33.87 -30.33 -5.71
C ASP A 21 32.84 -29.49 -6.47
N ILE A 22 31.82 -30.14 -7.02
CA ILE A 22 30.52 -29.48 -7.19
C ILE A 22 29.82 -29.62 -5.85
N THR A 23 30.07 -28.65 -4.96
CA THR A 23 29.22 -28.43 -3.80
C THR A 23 27.81 -28.16 -4.34
N ILE A 24 26.96 -29.20 -4.38
CA ILE A 24 25.54 -29.05 -4.66
C ILE A 24 24.95 -28.36 -3.43
N SER A 25 25.08 -27.03 -3.41
CA SER A 25 24.16 -26.19 -2.67
C SER A 25 22.78 -26.49 -3.23
N GLN A 26 21.99 -27.25 -2.49
CA GLN A 26 20.54 -27.28 -2.67
C GLN A 26 19.93 -25.93 -2.25
N HIS A 27 20.43 -24.83 -2.81
CA HIS A 27 19.55 -23.73 -3.11
C HIS A 27 18.71 -24.17 -4.31
N HIS A 28 17.53 -24.70 -4.01
CA HIS A 28 16.40 -24.48 -4.90
C HIS A 28 16.37 -22.97 -5.21
N LYS A 29 16.94 -22.58 -6.36
CA LYS A 29 16.59 -21.36 -7.10
C LYS A 29 15.14 -21.54 -7.54
N ARG A 30 14.22 -21.57 -6.58
CA ARG A 30 12.84 -21.21 -6.86
C ARG A 30 12.94 -19.73 -7.19
N SER A 31 12.72 -19.38 -8.45
CA SER A 31 12.17 -18.08 -8.79
C SER A 31 10.79 -18.00 -8.11
N ILE A 32 10.74 -17.71 -6.81
CA ILE A 32 9.47 -17.42 -6.14
C ILE A 32 9.02 -16.13 -6.79
N LEU A 33 8.03 -16.23 -7.67
CA LEU A 33 7.25 -15.09 -8.10
C LEU A 33 6.57 -14.58 -6.84
N ASN A 34 6.96 -13.39 -6.38
CA ASN A 34 6.39 -12.80 -5.16
C ASN A 34 4.93 -12.44 -5.39
N ARG A 35 4.03 -13.00 -4.60
CA ARG A 35 2.59 -12.77 -4.75
C ARG A 35 2.24 -11.51 -3.98
N VAL A 36 1.66 -10.52 -4.65
CA VAL A 36 1.41 -9.19 -4.07
C VAL A 36 -0.08 -8.98 -3.86
N GLY A 37 -0.45 -8.56 -2.65
CA GLY A 37 -1.79 -8.10 -2.33
C GLY A 37 -1.86 -6.57 -2.27
N ILE A 38 -2.64 -5.94 -3.14
CA ILE A 38 -2.89 -4.50 -3.14
C ILE A 38 -4.24 -4.23 -2.48
N ILE A 39 -4.26 -3.30 -1.52
CA ILE A 39 -5.46 -2.90 -0.80
C ILE A 39 -5.74 -1.43 -1.10
N VAL A 40 -6.99 -1.17 -1.49
CA VAL A 40 -7.52 0.17 -1.78
C VAL A 40 -8.79 0.39 -0.98
N ALA A 41 -9.03 1.61 -0.49
CA ALA A 41 -10.21 1.91 0.32
C ALA A 41 -11.41 2.26 -0.55
N LEU A 42 -11.17 2.96 -1.66
CA LEU A 42 -12.22 3.58 -2.48
C LEU A 42 -12.24 3.04 -3.93
N PRO A 43 -13.44 2.97 -4.56
CA PRO A 43 -13.55 2.59 -5.97
C PRO A 43 -12.84 3.52 -6.96
N ALA A 44 -12.54 4.76 -6.56
CA ALA A 44 -11.79 5.69 -7.42
C ALA A 44 -10.28 5.40 -7.38
N GLU A 45 -9.75 5.01 -6.22
CA GLU A 45 -8.36 4.56 -6.06
C GLU A 45 -8.14 3.23 -6.80
N ALA A 46 -9.09 2.30 -6.67
CA ALA A 46 -9.07 1.02 -7.38
C ALA A 46 -8.98 1.21 -8.91
N ARG A 47 -9.64 2.26 -9.43
CA ARG A 47 -9.66 2.57 -10.85
C ARG A 47 -8.33 3.05 -11.41
N CYS A 48 -7.40 3.49 -10.56
CA CYS A 48 -6.02 3.80 -10.98
C CYS A 48 -5.27 2.53 -11.42
N LEU A 49 -5.62 1.37 -10.85
CA LEU A 49 -4.95 0.09 -11.11
C LEU A 49 -5.76 -0.86 -11.98
N TYR A 50 -7.09 -0.79 -11.90
CA TYR A 50 -7.98 -1.76 -12.52
C TYR A 50 -9.28 -1.13 -13.02
N SER A 51 -9.58 -1.32 -14.30
CA SER A 51 -10.72 -0.66 -14.95
C SER A 51 -12.09 -1.28 -14.62
N LYS A 52 -12.14 -2.55 -14.20
CA LYS A 52 -13.42 -3.21 -13.92
C LYS A 52 -13.90 -2.93 -12.50
N LYS A 53 -15.22 -2.96 -12.32
CA LYS A 53 -15.86 -2.76 -11.01
C LYS A 53 -15.51 -3.89 -10.05
N LEU A 54 -15.07 -3.52 -8.85
CA LEU A 54 -14.78 -4.46 -7.76
C LEU A 54 -15.97 -4.56 -6.79
N LYS A 55 -16.12 -5.75 -6.20
CA LYS A 55 -17.00 -5.97 -5.05
C LYS A 55 -16.18 -5.76 -3.77
N ILE A 56 -16.71 -4.99 -2.83
CA ILE A 56 -16.06 -4.73 -1.54
C ILE A 56 -15.74 -6.07 -0.84
N GLY A 57 -14.53 -6.19 -0.32
CA GLY A 57 -14.02 -7.31 0.45
C GLY A 57 -13.85 -8.60 -0.34
N THR A 58 -13.83 -8.56 -1.68
CA THR A 58 -13.54 -9.73 -2.53
C THR A 58 -12.25 -9.48 -3.31
N PRO A 59 -11.13 -10.16 -2.98
CA PRO A 59 -9.91 -10.09 -3.77
C PRO A 59 -10.13 -10.54 -5.21
N VAL A 60 -9.48 -9.87 -6.16
CA VAL A 60 -9.48 -10.21 -7.58
C VAL A 60 -8.04 -10.24 -8.08
N GLU A 61 -7.66 -11.28 -8.81
CA GLU A 61 -6.37 -11.31 -9.50
C GLU A 61 -6.46 -10.39 -10.74
N ILE A 62 -5.73 -9.29 -10.72
CA ILE A 62 -5.73 -8.28 -11.79
C ILE A 62 -4.64 -8.53 -12.83
N GLN A 63 -3.59 -9.25 -12.41
CA GLN A 63 -2.48 -9.73 -13.21
C GLN A 63 -1.92 -10.96 -12.49
N LYS A 64 -1.23 -11.85 -13.22
CA LYS A 64 -0.61 -13.04 -12.64
C LYS A 64 0.14 -12.67 -11.35
N ASP A 65 -0.23 -13.32 -10.24
CA ASP A 65 0.35 -13.15 -8.90
C ASP A 65 0.13 -11.78 -8.23
N ILE A 66 -0.73 -10.92 -8.79
CA ILE A 66 -1.10 -9.61 -8.24
C ILE A 66 -2.61 -9.59 -7.96
N PHE A 67 -2.96 -9.47 -6.69
CA PHE A 67 -4.33 -9.50 -6.18
C PHE A 67 -4.73 -8.11 -5.69
N LEU A 68 -5.87 -7.60 -6.13
CA LEU A 68 -6.42 -6.31 -5.70
C LEU A 68 -7.67 -6.55 -4.84
N CYS A 69 -7.76 -5.88 -3.69
CA CYS A 69 -8.93 -5.92 -2.81
C CYS A 69 -9.43 -4.50 -2.48
N LEU A 70 -10.68 -4.22 -2.86
CA LEU A 70 -11.39 -3.03 -2.39
C LEU A 70 -11.90 -3.27 -0.98
N SER A 71 -11.30 -2.61 0.01
CA SER A 71 -11.61 -2.82 1.43
C SER A 71 -12.87 -2.08 1.89
N GLY A 72 -13.06 -0.83 1.44
CA GLY A 72 -13.92 0.13 2.12
C GLY A 72 -13.13 0.93 3.16
N ILE A 73 -13.70 2.03 3.63
CA ILE A 73 -12.98 2.95 4.52
C ILE A 73 -12.93 2.42 5.96
N GLY A 74 -11.83 2.77 6.64
CA GLY A 74 -11.58 2.55 8.05
C GLY A 74 -10.85 1.24 8.36
N TYR A 75 -10.35 1.19 9.59
CA TYR A 75 -9.51 0.13 10.13
C TYR A 75 -10.11 -1.27 9.94
N GLU A 76 -11.36 -1.51 10.35
CA GLU A 76 -11.98 -2.84 10.29
C GLU A 76 -12.17 -3.35 8.85
N SER A 77 -12.53 -2.45 7.94
CA SER A 77 -12.66 -2.74 6.52
C SER A 77 -11.31 -3.17 5.92
N ALA A 78 -10.26 -2.40 6.21
CA ALA A 78 -8.90 -2.68 5.78
C ALA A 78 -8.35 -3.97 6.38
N LEU A 79 -8.60 -4.23 7.67
CA LEU A 79 -8.21 -5.46 8.36
C LEU A 79 -8.84 -6.70 7.72
N SER A 80 -10.14 -6.63 7.41
CA SER A 80 -10.86 -7.71 6.73
C SER A 80 -10.27 -8.00 5.35
N ALA A 81 -9.95 -6.96 4.58
CA ALA A 81 -9.35 -7.10 3.26
C ALA A 81 -7.94 -7.70 3.33
N ALA A 82 -7.10 -7.20 4.24
CA ALA A 82 -5.73 -7.70 4.43
C ALA A 82 -5.74 -9.19 4.80
N LYS A 83 -6.57 -9.60 5.76
CA LYS A 83 -6.73 -11.03 6.14
C LYS A 83 -7.18 -11.91 4.98
N LYS A 84 -8.02 -11.41 4.07
CA LYS A 84 -8.44 -12.18 2.89
C LYS A 84 -7.31 -12.35 1.87
N LEU A 85 -6.44 -11.35 1.74
CA LEU A 85 -5.25 -11.47 0.90
C LEU A 85 -4.23 -12.45 1.50
N THR A 86 -4.07 -12.51 2.82
CA THR A 86 -3.16 -13.49 3.44
C THR A 86 -3.60 -14.94 3.20
N VAL A 87 -4.91 -15.22 3.15
CA VAL A 87 -5.45 -16.54 2.75
C VAL A 87 -5.00 -16.94 1.34
N LEU A 88 -4.80 -15.96 0.45
CA LEU A 88 -4.28 -16.21 -0.89
C LEU A 88 -2.77 -16.47 -0.89
N ARG A 89 -2.07 -16.49 0.25
CA ARG A 89 -0.60 -16.67 0.35
C ARG A 89 0.15 -15.64 -0.48
N VAL A 90 -0.19 -14.37 -0.28
CA VAL A 90 0.65 -13.25 -0.73
C VAL A 90 1.91 -13.21 0.14
N ASP A 91 3.01 -12.77 -0.46
CA ASP A 91 4.31 -12.55 0.21
C ASP A 91 4.45 -11.09 0.64
N ALA A 92 3.67 -10.19 0.04
CA ALA A 92 3.71 -8.76 0.32
C ALA A 92 2.35 -8.08 0.22
N LEU A 93 2.20 -6.96 0.94
CA LEU A 93 1.05 -6.07 0.89
C LEU A 93 1.45 -4.67 0.42
N ILE A 94 0.64 -4.10 -0.48
CA ILE A 94 0.69 -2.69 -0.85
C ILE A 94 -0.57 -2.03 -0.33
N SER A 95 -0.40 -1.01 0.50
CA SER A 95 -1.49 -0.09 0.84
C SER A 95 -1.48 1.07 -0.15
N TRP A 96 -2.54 1.21 -0.93
CA TRP A 96 -2.63 2.15 -2.06
C TRP A 96 -3.85 3.06 -1.89
N GLY A 97 -3.65 4.37 -1.86
CA GLY A 97 -4.77 5.29 -1.64
C GLY A 97 -4.38 6.75 -1.50
N VAL A 98 -5.30 7.56 -1.00
CA VAL A 98 -5.06 8.98 -0.69
C VAL A 98 -4.89 9.21 0.82
N ALA A 99 -4.31 10.33 1.20
CA ALA A 99 -4.18 10.77 2.59
C ALA A 99 -4.37 12.29 2.73
N GLY A 100 -4.69 12.77 3.93
CA GLY A 100 -4.64 14.20 4.25
C GLY A 100 -3.23 14.61 4.69
N ALA A 101 -2.77 15.79 4.29
CA ALA A 101 -1.50 16.33 4.78
C ALA A 101 -1.65 16.90 6.20
N ILE A 102 -0.63 16.64 7.03
CA ILE A 102 -0.47 17.27 8.35
C ILE A 102 0.83 18.08 8.44
N ASP A 103 1.77 17.88 7.52
CA ASP A 103 2.93 18.75 7.30
C ASP A 103 2.61 19.85 6.26
N LYS A 104 3.01 21.10 6.57
CA LYS A 104 2.78 22.28 5.72
C LYS A 104 3.59 22.28 4.42
N SER A 105 4.63 21.47 4.33
CA SER A 105 5.42 21.31 3.11
C SER A 105 4.66 20.55 2.02
N LEU A 106 3.57 19.86 2.36
CA LEU A 106 2.80 19.04 1.44
C LEU A 106 1.58 19.77 0.87
N SER A 107 1.32 19.51 -0.41
CA SER A 107 0.21 20.03 -1.20
C SER A 107 -0.59 18.90 -1.85
N SER A 108 -1.84 19.19 -2.24
CA SER A 108 -2.65 18.17 -2.92
C SER A 108 -2.04 17.71 -4.24
N GLY A 109 -1.93 16.39 -4.40
CA GLY A 109 -1.25 15.74 -5.51
C GLY A 109 0.16 15.26 -5.18
N ASP A 110 0.75 15.71 -4.07
CA ASP A 110 2.07 15.25 -3.64
C ASP A 110 2.02 13.75 -3.32
N ILE A 111 3.12 13.09 -3.62
CA ILE A 111 3.27 11.64 -3.52
C ILE A 111 4.09 11.32 -2.28
N ILE A 112 3.61 10.38 -1.49
CA ILE A 112 4.28 9.88 -0.32
C ILE A 112 4.53 8.39 -0.46
N LEU A 113 5.78 8.01 -0.23
CA LEU A 113 6.14 6.65 0.13
C LEU A 113 6.43 6.63 1.64
N ALA A 114 5.62 5.89 2.40
CA ALA A 114 5.73 5.97 3.86
C ALA A 114 6.95 5.20 4.37
N ASN A 115 7.70 5.80 5.30
CA ASN A 115 8.75 5.12 6.06
C ASN A 115 8.15 4.18 7.10
N SER A 116 7.13 4.68 7.80
CA SER A 116 6.43 3.93 8.82
C SER A 116 5.00 4.41 9.02
N ILE A 117 4.21 3.57 9.69
CA ILE A 117 2.81 3.83 10.04
C ILE A 117 2.72 3.93 11.55
N ILE A 118 2.24 5.06 12.05
CA ILE A 118 1.99 5.32 13.47
C ILE A 118 0.51 5.10 13.77
N ASN A 119 0.22 4.30 14.79
CA ASN A 119 -1.14 4.11 15.31
C ASN A 119 -1.09 4.04 16.83
N GLU A 120 -1.55 5.11 17.47
CA GLU A 120 -1.42 5.28 18.93
C GLU A 120 0.05 5.11 19.36
N ASP A 121 0.35 4.12 20.19
CA ASP A 121 1.71 3.85 20.69
C ASP A 121 2.49 2.83 19.83
N LYS A 122 1.88 2.34 18.74
CA LYS A 122 2.51 1.39 17.82
C LYS A 122 3.10 2.10 16.61
N ASN A 123 4.25 1.60 16.16
CA ASN A 123 4.89 2.02 14.93
C ASN A 123 5.24 0.78 14.09
N TYR A 124 4.84 0.78 12.81
CA TYR A 124 5.11 -0.28 11.86
C TYR A 124 5.94 0.25 10.70
N SER A 125 7.18 -0.23 10.53
CA SER A 125 8.03 0.15 9.41
C SER A 125 7.58 -0.52 8.11
N THR A 126 7.73 0.19 6.98
CA THR A 126 7.66 -0.41 5.64
C THR A 126 8.96 -1.15 5.32
N THR A 127 8.94 -2.04 4.32
CA THR A 127 10.12 -2.79 3.89
C THR A 127 11.13 -1.85 3.22
N ARG A 128 12.25 -1.57 3.89
CA ARG A 128 13.25 -0.59 3.47
C ARG A 128 13.79 -0.81 2.06
N ASP A 129 14.20 -2.04 1.73
CA ASP A 129 14.79 -2.33 0.43
C ASP A 129 13.77 -2.19 -0.70
N TRP A 130 12.50 -2.49 -0.43
CA TRP A 130 11.42 -2.27 -1.37
C TRP A 130 11.10 -0.79 -1.56
N LEU A 131 11.01 -0.06 -0.45
CA LEU A 131 10.83 1.39 -0.44
C LEU A 131 11.92 2.09 -1.26
N SER A 132 13.20 1.75 -1.03
CA SER A 132 14.33 2.33 -1.77
C SER A 132 14.21 2.09 -3.26
N ARG A 133 13.96 0.84 -3.70
CA ARG A 133 13.84 0.53 -5.13
C ARG A 133 12.70 1.28 -5.81
N VAL A 134 11.54 1.35 -5.15
CA VAL A 134 10.38 2.09 -5.69
C VAL A 134 10.66 3.58 -5.71
N SER A 135 11.27 4.13 -4.64
CA SER A 135 11.69 5.52 -4.58
C SER A 135 12.68 5.86 -5.69
N ASP A 136 13.70 5.03 -5.90
CA ASP A 136 14.74 5.24 -6.92
C ASP A 136 14.17 5.28 -8.34
N HIS A 137 13.16 4.44 -8.59
CA HIS A 137 12.46 4.45 -9.86
C HIS A 137 11.60 5.71 -10.03
N LEU A 138 10.80 6.06 -9.02
CA LEU A 138 9.84 7.15 -9.10
C LEU A 138 10.48 8.55 -9.02
N GLN A 139 11.58 8.73 -8.27
CA GLN A 139 12.20 10.04 -8.03
C GLN A 139 12.77 10.69 -9.31
N SER A 140 13.02 9.90 -10.36
CA SER A 140 13.45 10.41 -11.66
C SER A 140 12.31 11.07 -12.45
N ILE A 141 11.05 10.79 -12.08
CA ILE A 141 9.83 11.20 -12.79
C ILE A 141 9.00 12.15 -11.93
N PHE A 142 8.98 11.95 -10.61
CA PHE A 142 8.13 12.65 -9.67
C PHE A 142 8.92 13.20 -8.48
N SER A 143 8.39 14.26 -7.86
CA SER A 143 8.81 14.66 -6.52
C SER A 143 8.15 13.74 -5.49
N ILE A 144 8.97 12.97 -4.77
CA ILE A 144 8.51 12.01 -3.76
C ILE A 144 8.90 12.51 -2.37
N SER A 145 7.93 12.55 -1.46
CA SER A 145 8.18 12.77 -0.04
C SER A 145 8.25 11.43 0.70
N ASN A 146 9.24 11.27 1.56
CA ASN A 146 9.34 10.14 2.47
C ASN A 146 9.09 10.61 3.89
N GLY A 147 8.20 9.92 4.61
CA GLY A 147 7.89 10.27 6.00
C GLY A 147 6.93 9.30 6.64
N ASP A 148 6.65 9.52 7.92
CA ASP A 148 5.71 8.69 8.66
C ASP A 148 4.28 9.11 8.34
N ILE A 149 3.37 8.14 8.40
CA ILE A 149 1.92 8.36 8.25
C ILE A 149 1.21 7.93 9.51
N VAL A 150 0.33 8.78 10.03
CA VAL A 150 -0.58 8.38 11.10
C VAL A 150 -1.80 7.69 10.50
N SER A 151 -2.19 6.55 11.06
CA SER A 151 -3.51 6.00 10.80
C SER A 151 -4.44 6.30 11.98
N SER A 152 -5.45 7.14 11.77
CA SER A 152 -6.40 7.57 12.78
C SER A 152 -7.71 6.78 12.72
N LYS A 153 -8.43 6.70 13.85
CA LYS A 153 -9.76 6.06 13.91
C LYS A 153 -10.84 6.93 13.27
N GLU A 154 -10.65 8.24 13.30
CA GLU A 154 -11.59 9.24 12.82
C GLU A 154 -10.90 10.17 11.82
N ILE A 155 -11.71 10.84 11.01
CA ILE A 155 -11.22 11.83 10.05
C ILE A 155 -10.57 13.00 10.80
N CYS A 156 -9.31 13.31 10.46
CA CYS A 156 -8.62 14.50 10.94
C CYS A 156 -9.13 15.74 10.18
N ALA A 157 -10.21 16.34 10.69
CA ALA A 157 -11.04 17.26 9.91
C ALA A 157 -10.57 18.72 9.94
N SER A 158 -10.02 19.19 11.05
CA SER A 158 -9.69 20.62 11.23
C SER A 158 -8.19 20.89 11.09
N PRO A 159 -7.79 22.11 10.64
CA PRO A 159 -6.39 22.52 10.63
C PRO A 159 -5.72 22.42 12.01
N THR A 160 -6.47 22.66 13.08
CA THR A 160 -6.00 22.52 14.46
C THR A 160 -5.70 21.07 14.83
N ASP A 161 -6.55 20.12 14.43
CA ASP A 161 -6.31 18.70 14.68
C ASP A 161 -5.10 18.20 13.89
N LYS A 162 -4.96 18.64 12.64
CA LYS A 162 -3.82 18.32 11.77
C LYS A 162 -2.50 18.83 12.38
N LEU A 163 -2.48 20.09 12.81
CA LEU A 163 -1.31 20.67 13.48
C LEU A 163 -0.97 19.93 14.78
N HIS A 164 -1.97 19.63 15.61
CA HIS A 164 -1.76 18.88 16.84
C HIS A 164 -1.17 17.49 16.55
N LEU A 165 -1.67 16.81 15.52
CA LEU A 165 -1.19 15.50 15.13
C LEU A 165 0.26 15.55 14.63
N PHE A 166 0.60 16.54 13.81
CA PHE A 166 1.98 16.81 13.39
C PHE A 166 2.89 17.05 14.59
N GLN A 167 2.50 17.93 15.53
CA GLN A 167 3.30 18.22 16.72
C GLN A 167 3.51 17.00 17.63
N LYS A 168 2.51 16.12 17.71
CA LYS A 168 2.58 14.91 18.55
C LYS A 168 3.44 13.80 17.94
N THR A 169 3.43 13.67 16.62
CA THR A 169 3.95 12.47 15.94
C THR A 169 5.11 12.74 14.99
N ASN A 170 5.27 13.99 14.54
CA ASN A 170 6.17 14.39 13.47
C ASN A 170 5.97 13.63 12.14
N ALA A 171 4.82 12.96 11.99
CA ALA A 171 4.38 12.35 10.74
C ALA A 171 3.93 13.43 9.75
N ILE A 172 3.95 13.11 8.46
CA ILE A 172 3.67 14.09 7.40
C ILE A 172 2.25 14.01 6.85
N ALA A 173 1.60 12.84 6.99
CA ALA A 173 0.24 12.61 6.50
C ALA A 173 -0.59 11.76 7.45
N VAL A 174 -1.91 11.74 7.21
CA VAL A 174 -2.89 10.97 7.99
C VAL A 174 -3.89 10.24 7.08
N ASP A 175 -4.20 9.00 7.42
CA ASP A 175 -5.29 8.20 6.82
C ASP A 175 -6.05 7.36 7.85
N MET A 176 -6.91 6.44 7.42
CA MET A 176 -7.74 5.62 8.33
C MET A 176 -7.56 4.10 8.16
N GLU A 177 -6.71 3.65 7.24
CA GLU A 177 -6.61 2.24 6.84
C GLU A 177 -5.21 1.65 7.07
N SER A 178 -4.16 2.47 6.99
CA SER A 178 -2.76 2.01 6.97
C SER A 178 -2.41 1.09 8.13
N ALA A 179 -2.87 1.37 9.35
CA ALA A 179 -2.51 0.59 10.52
C ALA A 179 -3.01 -0.85 10.48
N ALA A 180 -4.24 -1.08 10.01
CA ALA A 180 -4.78 -2.43 9.91
C ALA A 180 -4.00 -3.30 8.92
N ILE A 181 -3.55 -2.67 7.82
CA ILE A 181 -2.76 -3.33 6.78
C ILE A 181 -1.37 -3.63 7.30
N ALA A 182 -0.73 -2.66 7.96
CA ALA A 182 0.59 -2.81 8.55
C ALA A 182 0.63 -3.83 9.69
N GLU A 183 -0.38 -3.84 10.56
CA GLU A 183 -0.54 -4.85 11.61
C GLU A 183 -0.69 -6.26 11.01
N THR A 184 -1.46 -6.40 9.93
CA THR A 184 -1.62 -7.69 9.25
C THR A 184 -0.33 -8.14 8.59
N ALA A 185 0.40 -7.24 7.93
CA ALA A 185 1.70 -7.55 7.32
C ALA A 185 2.70 -8.03 8.38
N SER A 186 2.85 -7.26 9.46
CA SER A 186 3.73 -7.59 10.58
C SER A 186 3.39 -8.93 11.22
N ALA A 187 2.10 -9.19 11.49
CA ALA A 187 1.65 -10.44 12.11
C ALA A 187 1.87 -11.68 11.23
N ASN A 188 2.01 -11.50 9.91
CA ASN A 188 2.18 -12.60 8.94
C ASN A 188 3.58 -12.63 8.31
N ASN A 189 4.52 -11.80 8.78
CA ASN A 189 5.87 -11.63 8.19
C ASN A 189 5.83 -11.33 6.69
N LEU A 190 4.92 -10.44 6.28
CA LEU A 190 4.80 -9.99 4.90
C LEU A 190 5.56 -8.68 4.71
N ASP A 191 6.14 -8.52 3.53
CA ASP A 191 6.67 -7.23 3.13
C ASP A 191 5.54 -6.20 2.97
N LEU A 192 5.87 -4.93 3.24
CA LEU A 192 4.90 -3.84 3.26
C LEU A 192 5.43 -2.64 2.49
N LEU A 193 4.62 -2.16 1.55
CA LEU A 193 4.81 -0.86 0.91
C LEU A 193 3.55 -0.03 1.09
N LEU A 194 3.72 1.27 1.32
CA LEU A 194 2.60 2.19 1.49
C LEU A 194 2.78 3.40 0.59
N ILE A 195 1.82 3.56 -0.33
CA ILE A 195 1.80 4.63 -1.32
C ILE A 195 0.57 5.49 -1.05
N ARG A 196 0.80 6.79 -0.86
CA ARG A 196 -0.24 7.78 -0.66
C ARG A 196 -0.07 8.95 -1.61
N THR A 197 -1.18 9.56 -1.99
CA THR A 197 -1.19 10.90 -2.58
C THR A 197 -2.05 11.83 -1.75
N ILE A 198 -1.63 13.10 -1.62
CA ILE A 198 -2.32 14.05 -0.74
C ILE A 198 -3.62 14.55 -1.37
N SER A 199 -4.76 14.35 -0.70
CA SER A 199 -6.08 14.83 -1.11
C SER A 199 -6.41 16.24 -0.65
N ASP A 200 -5.89 16.66 0.50
CA ASP A 200 -6.19 17.94 1.14
C ASP A 200 -4.99 18.40 1.98
N ASP A 201 -4.74 19.71 1.97
CA ASP A 201 -3.62 20.33 2.66
C ASP A 201 -3.93 20.61 4.15
N THR A 202 -2.93 21.14 4.87
CA THR A 202 -3.06 21.42 6.32
C THR A 202 -4.10 22.47 6.68
N ASP A 203 -4.40 23.41 5.76
CA ASP A 203 -5.33 24.52 6.00
C ASP A 203 -6.76 24.18 5.55
N THR A 204 -6.93 23.10 4.78
CA THR A 204 -8.23 22.63 4.32
C THR A 204 -8.99 21.97 5.46
N ALA A 205 -10.04 22.65 5.92
CA ALA A 205 -11.02 22.09 6.84
C ALA A 205 -12.01 21.18 6.09
N ILE A 206 -12.23 19.98 6.62
CA ILE A 206 -13.22 19.04 6.11
C ILE A 206 -14.61 19.48 6.63
N PRO A 207 -15.55 19.81 5.74
CA PRO A 207 -16.90 20.28 6.10
C PRO A 207 -17.63 19.30 7.02
N GLU A 208 -18.39 19.78 8.03
CA GLU A 208 -19.23 18.92 8.90
C GLU A 208 -20.20 18.05 8.08
N ALA A 209 -20.67 18.63 6.98
CA ALA A 209 -21.40 17.98 5.90
C ALA A 209 -20.81 16.62 5.52
N VAL A 210 -19.49 16.52 5.38
CA VAL A 210 -18.77 15.31 5.01
C VAL A 210 -18.70 14.34 6.19
N LEU A 211 -18.45 14.86 7.38
CA LEU A 211 -18.35 14.07 8.62
C LEU A 211 -19.68 13.38 8.96
N LYS A 212 -20.81 14.09 8.87
CA LYS A 212 -22.17 13.57 9.18
C LYS A 212 -22.62 12.44 8.25
N TYR A 213 -22.02 12.30 7.08
CA TYR A 213 -22.32 11.22 6.12
C TYR A 213 -21.30 10.09 6.13
N THR A 214 -20.42 10.04 7.13
CA THR A 214 -19.70 8.83 7.52
C THR A 214 -20.54 8.08 8.54
N ASN A 215 -21.13 6.95 8.16
CA ASN A 215 -21.86 6.10 9.12
C ASN A 215 -20.86 5.45 10.10
N ASN A 216 -21.35 4.84 11.19
CA ASN A 216 -20.58 4.06 12.19
C ASN A 216 -19.72 2.87 11.65
N LEU A 217 -19.61 2.73 10.32
CA LEU A 217 -18.76 1.78 9.60
C LEU A 217 -17.71 2.49 8.72
N GLY A 218 -17.50 3.80 8.91
CA GLY A 218 -16.52 4.59 8.17
C GLY A 218 -16.83 4.81 6.69
N GLN A 219 -17.92 4.27 6.14
CA GLN A 219 -18.23 4.41 4.70
C GLN A 219 -18.86 5.79 4.39
N PRO A 220 -18.16 6.73 3.74
CA PRO A 220 -18.81 7.86 3.10
C PRO A 220 -19.61 7.34 1.91
N ARG A 221 -20.91 7.66 1.89
CA ARG A 221 -21.68 7.58 0.65
C ARG A 221 -21.15 8.66 -0.29
N ILE A 222 -20.22 8.32 -1.17
CA ILE A 222 -19.62 9.25 -2.17
C ILE A 222 -20.69 10.07 -2.93
N LEU A 223 -21.86 9.48 -3.18
CA LEU A 223 -22.98 10.15 -3.85
C LEU A 223 -23.65 11.22 -2.95
N ASN A 224 -23.65 11.02 -1.64
CA ASN A 224 -24.19 11.95 -0.65
C ASN A 224 -23.20 13.08 -0.33
N PHE A 225 -21.89 12.83 -0.43
CA PHE A 225 -20.86 13.87 -0.40
C PHE A 225 -21.12 14.92 -1.48
N MET A 226 -21.44 14.49 -2.71
CA MET A 226 -21.78 15.37 -3.83
C MET A 226 -23.14 16.09 -3.66
N LEU A 227 -24.15 15.44 -3.08
CA LEU A 227 -25.44 16.08 -2.75
C LEU A 227 -25.31 17.14 -1.66
N CYS A 228 -24.40 16.94 -0.70
CA CYS A 228 -24.18 17.87 0.41
C CYS A 228 -23.67 19.24 -0.03
N CYS A 229 -22.97 19.30 -1.17
CA CYS A 229 -22.55 20.53 -1.84
C CYS A 229 -23.71 21.47 -2.18
N ILE A 230 -24.90 20.91 -2.45
CA ILE A 230 -26.10 21.67 -2.85
C ILE A 230 -26.82 22.24 -1.61
N SER A 231 -26.71 21.57 -0.46
CA SER A 231 -27.45 21.92 0.77
C SER A 231 -26.71 22.88 1.71
N ASN A 232 -25.43 23.19 1.48
CA ASN A 232 -24.59 23.98 2.40
C ASN A 232 -23.80 25.10 1.70
N PRO A 233 -24.45 26.21 1.29
CA PRO A 233 -23.81 27.29 0.52
C PRO A 233 -22.62 27.95 1.26
N ASN A 234 -22.65 28.03 2.58
CA ASN A 234 -21.58 28.65 3.37
C ASN A 234 -20.27 27.83 3.43
N GLN A 235 -20.29 26.55 3.04
CA GLN A 235 -19.11 25.66 3.06
C GLN A 235 -18.64 25.26 1.66
N ILE A 236 -19.23 25.85 0.61
CA ILE A 236 -19.04 25.43 -0.78
C ILE A 236 -17.58 25.58 -1.24
N ARG A 237 -16.86 26.59 -0.75
CA ARG A 237 -15.44 26.80 -1.07
C ARG A 237 -14.57 25.62 -0.60
N ASN A 238 -14.73 25.18 0.64
CA ASN A 238 -13.96 24.07 1.20
C ASN A 238 -14.31 22.75 0.52
N ILE A 239 -15.58 22.57 0.16
CA ILE A 239 -16.04 21.43 -0.64
C ILE A 239 -15.35 21.39 -2.02
N PHE A 240 -15.29 22.53 -2.72
CA PHE A 240 -14.59 22.60 -4.00
C PHE A 240 -13.09 22.39 -3.87
N ALA A 241 -12.47 22.96 -2.83
CA ALA A 241 -11.06 22.73 -2.52
C ALA A 241 -10.79 21.23 -2.31
N LEU A 242 -11.59 20.56 -1.47
CA LEU A 242 -11.48 19.12 -1.19
C LEU A 242 -11.71 18.28 -2.45
N LYS A 243 -12.71 18.62 -3.27
CA LYS A 243 -12.95 17.94 -4.55
C LYS A 243 -11.77 18.09 -5.51
N ASN A 244 -11.22 19.29 -5.63
CA ASN A 244 -10.10 19.57 -6.53
C ASN A 244 -8.82 18.90 -6.04
N GLY A 245 -8.55 18.96 -4.74
CA GLY A 245 -7.42 18.29 -4.12
C GLY A 245 -7.50 16.78 -4.28
N TYR A 246 -8.65 16.17 -4.00
CA TYR A 246 -8.88 14.75 -4.25
C TYR A 246 -8.72 14.36 -5.73
N LYS A 247 -9.18 15.20 -6.66
CA LYS A 247 -8.96 14.98 -8.10
C LYS A 247 -7.47 15.01 -8.47
N LYS A 248 -6.70 15.96 -7.93
CA LYS A 248 -5.24 16.02 -8.11
C LYS A 248 -4.57 14.77 -7.54
N ALA A 249 -4.95 14.37 -6.33
CA ALA A 249 -4.44 13.16 -5.68
C ALA A 249 -4.66 11.91 -6.55
N LEU A 250 -5.87 11.73 -7.09
CA LEU A 250 -6.18 10.60 -7.98
C LEU A 250 -5.45 10.67 -9.32
N ALA A 251 -5.17 11.87 -9.84
CA ALA A 251 -4.36 12.04 -11.04
C ALA A 251 -2.93 11.55 -10.80
N SER A 252 -2.26 12.05 -9.75
CA SER A 252 -0.91 11.58 -9.36
C SER A 252 -0.90 10.09 -9.07
N LEU A 253 -1.92 9.57 -8.36
CA LEU A 253 -2.04 8.16 -8.04
C LEU A 253 -2.15 7.31 -9.33
N SER A 254 -2.93 7.77 -10.31
CA SER A 254 -3.03 7.12 -11.61
C SER A 254 -1.74 7.19 -12.43
N GLU A 255 -0.97 8.26 -12.34
CA GLU A 255 0.32 8.42 -13.03
C GLU A 255 1.35 7.44 -12.45
N ILE A 256 1.43 7.33 -11.12
CA ILE A 256 2.28 6.32 -10.45
C ILE A 256 1.88 4.91 -10.86
N ALA A 257 0.57 4.61 -10.93
CA ALA A 257 0.10 3.29 -11.33
C ALA A 257 0.55 2.90 -12.73
N GLN A 258 0.59 3.87 -13.67
CA GLN A 258 1.06 3.63 -15.03
C GLN A 258 2.56 3.33 -15.06
N VAL A 259 3.35 4.05 -14.26
CA VAL A 259 4.80 3.82 -14.14
C VAL A 259 5.10 2.47 -13.48
N LEU A 260 4.36 2.11 -12.42
CA LEU A 260 4.52 0.85 -11.70
C LEU A 260 3.86 -0.37 -12.37
N ASN A 261 3.21 -0.19 -13.53
CA ASN A 261 2.55 -1.30 -14.24
C ASN A 261 3.56 -2.32 -14.81
N ASP A 262 4.84 -1.94 -14.90
CA ASP A 262 5.92 -2.87 -15.24
C ASP A 262 6.18 -3.84 -14.10
N ARG A 263 6.13 -5.14 -14.44
CA ARG A 263 6.21 -6.25 -13.48
C ARG A 263 7.37 -6.08 -12.50
N GLN A 264 8.54 -5.65 -12.98
CA GLN A 264 9.76 -5.60 -12.18
C GLN A 264 9.65 -4.75 -10.90
N PHE A 265 8.75 -3.78 -10.82
CA PHE A 265 8.67 -2.88 -9.65
C PHE A 265 7.81 -3.39 -8.50
N LEU A 266 6.92 -4.35 -8.77
CA LEU A 266 6.05 -4.93 -7.75
C LEU A 266 6.64 -6.19 -7.11
N TYR A 267 7.69 -6.79 -7.69
CA TYR A 267 8.37 -7.96 -7.14
C TYR A 267 9.67 -7.58 -6.43
N PHE A 268 10.08 -8.38 -5.45
CA PHE A 268 11.46 -8.43 -4.95
C PHE A 268 12.35 -9.13 -5.98
N ASP A 269 13.40 -8.45 -6.43
CA ASP A 269 14.49 -9.16 -7.10
C ASP A 269 15.24 -9.95 -6.02
N SER A 270 15.42 -11.25 -6.27
CA SER A 270 16.11 -12.19 -5.38
C SER A 270 17.62 -12.00 -5.41
#